data_AF-A0A162K295-F1
#
_entry.id   AF-A0A162K295-F1
#
_cell.length_a   1.000
_cell.length_b   1.000
_cell.length_c   1.000
_cell.angle_alpha   90.00
_cell.angle_beta   90.00
_cell.angle_gamma   90.00
#
_symmetry.space_group_name_H-M   'P 1'
#
loop_
_entity.id
_entity.type
_entity.pdbx_description
1 polymer ?
#
loop_
_entity_poly.entity_id
_entity_poly.type
_entity_poly.pdbx_seq_one_letter_code
_entity_poly.pdbx_strand_id
1 'polypeptide(L)'
;MVGTAMRLTEDDARAIVGLAALAPSIHNTQPWRWQLDATGLHLFADPARLLPVVDPEGRQLLLSCGATLTFARLAARSRGLAVEVVLSDLDETTCPPPADEPLALLRVTGRRPADPAEADLVAAMSSRHTDRRPFIAGERGRLGPDDVTALRRAAEASSAWAWFVDDTDSRIATSVLLSRADWHESRDPAYAEELRSWRRDSSAAADGIPPSAVEVAPADRQSEFVLRDFAVPGNGVGDGAAAGAEGAARQVERPTVVAIGTDADRPVDWLLAGGATGLVMLAATVRGLAASPLGQVIDLDASREQLRSVIGSSGHVQMLLRLGRPDPALPPLPATPRRGVDEILEIT
;
A
#
# COMPACT_ATOMS: atom_id res chain seq x y z
N MET A 1 11.87 29.78 -29.64
CA MET A 1 11.34 30.35 -28.37
C MET A 1 11.53 29.30 -27.30
N VAL A 2 12.53 29.48 -26.44
CA VAL A 2 12.70 28.63 -25.25
C VAL A 2 11.56 29.01 -24.31
N GLY A 3 10.52 28.16 -24.25
CA GLY A 3 9.38 28.40 -23.38
C GLY A 3 9.87 28.50 -21.94
N THR A 4 9.50 29.58 -21.25
CA THR A 4 9.75 29.74 -19.82
C THR A 4 9.20 28.50 -19.12
N ALA A 5 10.07 27.65 -18.57
CA ALA A 5 9.65 26.46 -17.84
C ALA A 5 8.68 26.91 -16.74
N MET A 6 7.46 26.39 -16.79
CA MET A 6 6.43 26.73 -15.80
C MET A 6 6.92 26.18 -14.46
N ARG A 7 7.22 27.07 -13.51
CA ARG A 7 7.65 26.66 -12.17
C ARG A 7 6.45 26.26 -11.33
N LEU A 8 6.62 25.22 -10.51
CA LEU A 8 5.63 24.85 -9.52
C LEU A 8 5.61 25.91 -8.41
N THR A 9 4.44 26.40 -8.04
CA THR A 9 4.31 27.35 -6.94
C THR A 9 4.37 26.63 -5.59
N GLU A 10 4.72 27.34 -4.52
CA GLU A 10 4.63 26.81 -3.16
C GLU A 10 3.22 26.30 -2.83
N ASP A 11 2.18 27.05 -3.19
CA ASP A 11 0.78 26.67 -2.99
C ASP A 11 0.42 25.37 -3.73
N ASP A 12 0.88 25.23 -4.98
CA ASP A 12 0.68 24.00 -5.74
C ASP A 12 1.42 22.83 -5.09
N ALA A 13 2.67 23.03 -4.67
CA ALA A 13 3.47 21.99 -4.03
C ALA A 13 2.84 21.52 -2.72
N ARG A 14 2.42 22.44 -1.85
CA ARG A 14 1.72 22.13 -0.59
C ARG A 14 0.43 21.34 -0.84
N ALA A 15 -0.37 21.75 -1.82
CA ALA A 15 -1.60 21.04 -2.18
C ALA A 15 -1.33 19.63 -2.74
N ILE A 16 -0.30 19.50 -3.58
CA ILE A 16 0.13 18.20 -4.14
C ILE A 16 0.59 17.27 -3.03
N VAL A 17 1.50 17.74 -2.16
CA VAL A 17 2.03 16.94 -1.05
C VAL A 17 0.95 16.57 -0.03
N GLY A 18 0.01 17.47 0.25
CA GLY A 18 -1.12 17.18 1.14
C GLY A 18 -1.98 16.01 0.68
N LEU A 19 -2.26 15.91 -0.62
CA LEU A 19 -2.96 14.75 -1.19
C LEU A 19 -2.04 13.53 -1.30
N ALA A 20 -0.77 13.72 -1.66
CA ALA A 20 0.23 12.65 -1.76
C ALA A 20 0.44 11.91 -0.43
N ALA A 21 0.32 12.62 0.69
CA ALA A 21 0.43 12.06 2.04
C ALA A 21 -0.63 10.99 2.33
N LEU A 22 -1.79 11.00 1.65
CA LEU A 22 -2.84 9.99 1.84
C LEU A 22 -2.47 8.58 1.35
N ALA A 23 -1.34 8.46 0.64
CA ALA A 23 -0.81 7.20 0.17
C ALA A 23 -0.67 6.17 1.32
N PRO A 24 -0.91 4.87 1.04
CA PRO A 24 -0.59 3.82 1.99
C PRO A 24 0.94 3.67 2.14
N SER A 25 1.37 3.26 3.33
CA SER A 25 2.74 2.86 3.61
C SER A 25 2.76 1.69 4.59
N ILE A 26 3.85 0.91 4.58
CA ILE A 26 4.04 -0.17 5.56
C ILE A 26 3.90 0.41 6.97
N HIS A 27 3.09 -0.24 7.81
CA HIS A 27 2.77 0.20 9.17
C HIS A 27 2.38 1.69 9.32
N ASN A 28 1.96 2.36 8.24
CA ASN A 28 1.76 3.80 8.18
C ASN A 28 3.01 4.61 8.62
N THR A 29 4.21 4.11 8.31
CA THR A 29 5.48 4.78 8.64
C THR A 29 5.67 6.09 7.88
N GLN A 30 5.07 6.23 6.70
CA GLN A 30 5.17 7.42 5.83
C GLN A 30 6.63 7.83 5.57
N PRO A 31 7.46 6.93 4.99
CA PRO A 31 8.92 7.06 4.98
C PRO A 31 9.43 7.90 3.82
N TRP A 32 8.79 9.05 3.58
CA TRP A 32 9.07 9.95 2.48
C TRP A 32 9.30 11.38 2.97
N ARG A 33 10.14 12.10 2.23
CA ARG A 33 10.32 13.55 2.33
C ARG A 33 10.22 14.16 0.94
N TRP A 34 9.73 15.38 0.88
CA TRP A 34 9.56 16.15 -0.33
C TRP A 34 10.38 17.44 -0.23
N GLN A 35 10.96 17.85 -1.35
CA GLN A 35 11.66 19.14 -1.46
C GLN A 35 11.18 19.87 -2.70
N LEU A 36 10.76 21.12 -2.55
CA LEU A 36 10.49 22.02 -3.65
C LEU A 36 11.71 22.90 -3.92
N ASP A 37 12.19 22.89 -5.17
CA ASP A 37 13.22 23.81 -5.66
C ASP A 37 12.79 24.49 -6.98
N ALA A 38 13.73 25.17 -7.64
CA ALA A 38 13.48 25.85 -8.91
C ALA A 38 13.17 24.91 -10.10
N THR A 39 13.47 23.62 -9.98
CA THR A 39 13.31 22.59 -11.02
C THR A 39 12.01 21.80 -10.86
N GLY A 40 11.51 21.64 -9.64
CA GLY A 40 10.25 20.97 -9.36
C GLY A 40 10.20 20.39 -7.95
N LEU A 41 9.39 19.35 -7.79
CA LEU A 41 9.17 18.69 -6.51
C LEU A 41 9.90 17.35 -6.48
N HIS A 42 10.94 17.25 -5.66
CA HIS A 42 11.76 16.06 -5.48
C HIS A 42 11.22 15.19 -4.35
N LEU A 43 11.20 13.87 -4.57
CA LEU A 43 10.85 12.87 -3.57
C LEU A 43 12.13 12.21 -3.06
N PHE A 44 12.26 12.09 -1.74
CA PHE A 44 13.35 11.39 -1.05
C PHE A 44 12.80 10.27 -0.18
N ALA A 45 13.62 9.24 0.02
CA ALA A 45 13.44 8.30 1.12
C ALA A 45 13.69 9.00 2.47
N ASP A 46 13.04 8.52 3.53
CA ASP A 46 13.37 8.84 4.91
C ASP A 46 13.88 7.57 5.64
N PRO A 47 15.20 7.30 5.60
CA PRO A 47 15.78 6.12 6.26
C PRO A 47 15.56 6.09 7.78
N ALA A 48 15.27 7.23 8.43
CA ALA A 48 14.93 7.27 9.85
C ALA A 48 13.59 6.59 10.17
N ARG A 49 12.79 6.29 9.13
CA ARG A 49 11.50 5.60 9.20
C ARG A 49 11.56 4.19 8.61
N LEU A 50 12.77 3.68 8.34
CA LEU A 50 13.00 2.29 7.98
C LEU A 50 12.53 1.37 9.11
N LEU A 51 12.02 0.19 8.74
CA LEU A 51 11.70 -0.88 9.67
C LEU A 51 12.83 -1.92 9.65
N PRO A 52 13.84 -1.84 10.53
CA PRO A 52 15.05 -2.67 10.43
C PRO A 52 14.80 -4.18 10.57
N VAL A 53 13.67 -4.62 11.13
CA VAL A 53 13.36 -6.06 11.27
C VAL A 53 12.54 -6.57 10.09
N VAL A 54 11.40 -5.93 9.78
CA VAL A 54 10.50 -6.40 8.71
C VAL A 54 10.91 -5.94 7.31
N ASP A 55 11.68 -4.85 7.20
CA ASP A 55 12.11 -4.25 5.93
C ASP A 55 13.59 -3.80 5.97
N PRO A 56 14.55 -4.68 6.28
CA PRO A 56 15.95 -4.31 6.46
C PRO A 56 16.58 -3.68 5.21
N GLU A 57 16.12 -4.07 4.02
CA GLU A 57 16.63 -3.57 2.72
C GLU A 57 15.87 -2.34 2.21
N GLY A 58 14.79 -1.91 2.87
CA GLY A 58 14.01 -0.74 2.44
C GLY A 58 13.14 -0.99 1.19
N ARG A 59 12.79 -2.23 0.90
CA ARG A 59 11.89 -2.59 -0.21
C ARG A 59 10.48 -2.05 0.03
N GLN A 60 9.94 -2.26 1.23
CA GLN A 60 8.62 -1.77 1.63
C GLN A 60 8.61 -0.24 1.81
N LEU A 61 9.74 0.33 2.24
CA LEU A 61 9.99 1.77 2.21
C LEU A 61 9.85 2.31 0.78
N LEU A 62 10.51 1.71 -0.20
CA LEU A 62 10.44 2.16 -1.59
C LEU A 62 9.08 1.93 -2.24
N LEU A 63 8.39 0.82 -1.92
CA LEU A 63 6.99 0.63 -2.28
C LEU A 63 6.11 1.77 -1.73
N SER A 64 6.35 2.18 -0.49
CA SER A 64 5.63 3.29 0.15
C SER A 64 5.91 4.62 -0.57
N CYS A 65 7.18 4.90 -0.88
CA CYS A 65 7.60 6.07 -1.66
C CYS A 65 6.96 6.08 -3.06
N GLY A 66 6.86 4.92 -3.71
CA GLY A 66 6.23 4.77 -5.03
C GLY A 66 4.75 5.11 -5.02
N ALA A 67 4.04 4.69 -3.97
CA ALA A 67 2.64 5.00 -3.79
C ALA A 67 2.42 6.51 -3.63
N THR A 68 3.20 7.19 -2.78
CA THR A 68 3.08 8.65 -2.61
C THR A 68 3.47 9.42 -3.88
N LEU A 69 4.47 8.96 -4.63
CA LEU A 69 4.86 9.56 -5.91
C LEU A 69 3.70 9.56 -6.91
N THR A 70 2.97 8.44 -6.97
CA THR A 70 1.84 8.30 -7.89
C THR A 70 0.65 9.13 -7.42
N PHE A 71 0.41 9.23 -6.11
CA PHE A 71 -0.60 10.14 -5.57
C PHE A 71 -0.24 11.60 -5.85
N ALA A 72 1.04 11.99 -5.72
CA ALA A 72 1.51 13.33 -6.07
C ALA A 72 1.29 13.66 -7.55
N ARG A 73 1.58 12.71 -8.45
CA ARG A 73 1.31 12.87 -9.89
C ARG A 73 -0.18 13.10 -10.16
N LEU A 74 -1.07 12.29 -9.57
CA LEU A 74 -2.52 12.45 -9.70
C LEU A 74 -3.02 13.79 -9.10
N ALA A 75 -2.51 14.15 -7.93
CA ALA A 75 -2.80 15.43 -7.27
C ALA A 75 -2.41 16.62 -8.16
N ALA A 76 -1.24 16.60 -8.78
CA ALA A 76 -0.83 17.65 -9.72
C ALA A 76 -1.78 17.74 -10.93
N ARG A 77 -2.23 16.60 -11.47
CA ARG A 77 -3.21 16.55 -12.58
C ARG A 77 -4.54 17.16 -12.17
N SER A 78 -5.02 16.92 -10.95
CA SER A 78 -6.24 17.54 -10.42
C SER A 78 -6.18 19.07 -10.37
N ARG A 79 -4.98 19.64 -10.30
CA ARG A 79 -4.72 21.09 -10.33
C ARG A 79 -4.56 21.64 -11.75
N GLY A 80 -4.81 20.82 -12.76
CA GLY A 80 -4.67 21.19 -14.17
C GLY A 80 -3.21 21.28 -14.64
N LEU A 81 -2.27 20.67 -13.93
CA LEU A 81 -0.85 20.67 -14.27
C LEU A 81 -0.50 19.44 -15.10
N ALA A 82 0.21 19.66 -16.20
CA ALA A 82 0.91 18.59 -16.89
C ALA A 82 2.26 18.37 -16.20
N VAL A 83 2.51 17.15 -15.72
CA VAL A 83 3.72 16.77 -14.98
C VAL A 83 4.41 15.54 -15.55
N GLU A 84 5.71 15.59 -15.65
CA GLU A 84 6.59 14.46 -15.93
C GLU A 84 7.19 13.95 -14.61
N VAL A 85 7.26 12.64 -14.45
CA VAL A 85 8.01 12.01 -13.35
C VAL A 85 9.31 11.51 -13.94
N VAL A 86 10.43 12.06 -13.47
CA VAL A 86 11.78 11.61 -13.83
C VAL A 86 12.31 10.80 -12.65
N LEU A 87 12.50 9.49 -12.84
CA LEU A 87 13.10 8.64 -11.82
C LEU A 87 14.61 8.85 -11.78
N SER A 88 15.19 8.85 -10.59
CA SER A 88 16.64 8.85 -10.43
C SER A 88 17.24 7.49 -10.79
N ASP A 89 18.52 7.49 -11.13
CA ASP A 89 19.30 6.26 -11.24
C ASP A 89 19.68 5.81 -9.82
N LEU A 90 18.99 4.79 -9.32
CA LEU A 90 19.14 4.33 -7.95
C LEU A 90 20.26 3.28 -7.86
N ASP A 91 21.20 3.50 -6.95
CA ASP A 91 22.26 2.52 -6.67
C ASP A 91 21.65 1.22 -6.12
N GLU A 92 21.88 0.12 -6.84
CA GLU A 92 21.43 -1.22 -6.43
C GLU A 92 22.23 -1.81 -5.26
N THR A 93 23.37 -1.19 -4.91
CA THR A 93 24.27 -1.68 -3.85
C THR A 93 24.07 -0.99 -2.50
N THR A 94 23.36 0.14 -2.47
CA THR A 94 23.10 0.90 -1.25
C THR A 94 21.61 0.84 -0.90
N CYS A 95 21.27 0.02 0.09
CA CYS A 95 19.90 -0.20 0.54
C CYS A 95 19.78 0.00 2.07
N PRO A 96 18.86 0.86 2.56
CA PRO A 96 17.97 1.74 1.78
C PRO A 96 18.75 2.88 1.08
N PRO A 97 18.15 3.58 0.10
CA PRO A 97 18.79 4.72 -0.54
C PRO A 97 19.18 5.82 0.46
N PRO A 98 20.28 6.57 0.20
CA PRO A 98 20.70 7.69 1.05
C PRO A 98 19.62 8.76 1.20
N ALA A 99 19.63 9.44 2.35
CA ALA A 99 18.64 10.48 2.67
C ALA A 99 18.79 11.75 1.80
N ASP A 100 19.95 11.99 1.22
CA ASP A 100 20.27 13.16 0.41
C ASP A 100 20.16 12.91 -1.10
N GLU A 101 19.79 11.69 -1.51
CA GLU A 101 19.58 11.35 -2.91
C GLU A 101 18.08 11.28 -3.24
N PRO A 102 17.61 12.07 -4.24
CA PRO A 102 16.21 12.03 -4.61
C PRO A 102 15.90 10.70 -5.30
N LEU A 103 14.73 10.12 -5.02
CA LEU A 103 14.17 8.97 -5.71
C LEU A 103 13.57 9.35 -7.06
N ALA A 104 12.95 10.53 -7.13
CA ALA A 104 12.30 11.02 -8.32
C ALA A 104 12.09 12.54 -8.28
N LEU A 105 11.97 13.15 -9.46
CA LEU A 105 11.57 14.54 -9.66
C LEU A 105 10.22 14.60 -10.38
N LEU A 106 9.25 15.29 -9.77
CA LEU A 106 8.01 15.69 -10.41
C LEU A 106 8.18 17.08 -11.03
N ARG A 107 8.31 17.13 -12.36
CA ARG A 107 8.55 18.36 -13.13
C ARG A 107 7.28 18.80 -13.87
N VAL A 108 6.91 20.07 -13.74
CA VAL A 108 5.79 20.64 -14.51
C VAL A 108 6.23 20.91 -15.95
N THR A 109 5.52 20.33 -16.90
CA THR A 109 5.76 20.48 -18.35
C THR A 109 4.72 21.36 -19.04
N GLY A 110 3.64 21.73 -18.35
CA GLY A 110 2.63 22.65 -18.86
C GLY A 110 1.32 22.59 -18.08
N ARG A 111 0.22 22.96 -18.74
CA ARG A 111 -1.14 22.80 -18.21
C ARG A 111 -1.92 21.80 -19.05
N ARG A 112 -2.77 21.01 -18.39
CA ARG A 112 -3.81 20.25 -19.06
C ARG A 112 -4.99 19.99 -18.12
N PRO A 113 -6.23 19.93 -18.60
CA PRO A 113 -7.35 19.52 -17.77
C PRO A 113 -7.16 18.07 -17.29
N ALA A 114 -7.67 17.78 -16.09
CA ALA A 114 -7.76 16.41 -15.60
C ALA A 114 -8.79 15.64 -16.43
N ASP A 115 -8.45 14.41 -16.81
CA ASP A 115 -9.42 13.45 -17.36
C ASP A 115 -10.43 13.06 -16.25
N PRO A 116 -11.73 12.85 -16.56
CA PRO A 116 -12.69 12.26 -15.63
C PRO A 116 -12.16 11.06 -14.83
N ALA A 117 -11.42 10.14 -15.46
CA ALA A 117 -10.83 8.99 -14.78
C ALA A 117 -9.74 9.39 -13.76
N GLU A 118 -8.94 10.43 -14.05
CA GLU A 118 -7.97 10.99 -13.11
C GLU A 118 -8.70 11.66 -11.92
N ALA A 119 -9.81 12.34 -12.18
CA ALA A 119 -10.63 12.99 -11.15
C ALA A 119 -11.26 11.97 -10.18
N ASP A 120 -11.77 10.84 -10.69
CA ASP A 120 -12.32 9.76 -9.88
C ASP A 120 -11.24 9.14 -8.95
N LEU A 121 -10.03 8.92 -9.48
CA LEU A 121 -8.91 8.41 -8.68
C LEU A 121 -8.47 9.39 -7.59
N VAL A 122 -8.47 10.69 -7.86
CA VAL A 122 -8.15 11.73 -6.87
C VAL A 122 -9.22 11.79 -5.79
N ALA A 123 -10.50 11.74 -6.15
CA ALA A 123 -11.59 11.68 -5.18
C ALA A 123 -11.47 10.44 -4.26
N ALA A 124 -11.05 9.31 -4.82
CA ALA A 124 -10.83 8.07 -4.08
C ALA A 124 -9.67 8.11 -3.07
N MET A 125 -8.74 9.07 -3.15
CA MET A 125 -7.61 9.14 -2.22
C MET A 125 -8.06 9.31 -0.76
N SER A 126 -9.12 10.08 -0.54
CA SER A 126 -9.65 10.39 0.79
C SER A 126 -10.52 9.28 1.38
N SER A 127 -11.10 8.42 0.53
CA SER A 127 -11.98 7.32 0.91
C SER A 127 -11.32 5.95 0.81
N ARG A 128 -10.07 5.86 0.32
CA ARG A 128 -9.31 4.62 0.28
C ARG A 128 -8.81 4.28 1.69
N HIS A 129 -9.26 3.16 2.22
CA HIS A 129 -8.77 2.58 3.48
C HIS A 129 -8.24 1.16 3.28
N THR A 130 -7.35 0.74 4.17
CA THR A 130 -7.00 -0.67 4.33
C THR A 130 -8.09 -1.32 5.18
N ASP A 131 -8.98 -2.10 4.56
CA ASP A 131 -10.10 -2.73 5.27
C ASP A 131 -9.78 -4.18 5.65
N ARG A 132 -9.62 -4.40 6.96
CA ARG A 132 -9.32 -5.72 7.52
C ARG A 132 -10.57 -6.48 7.97
N ARG A 133 -11.76 -5.88 7.87
CA ARG A 133 -13.05 -6.52 8.21
C ARG A 133 -13.40 -7.60 7.18
N PRO A 134 -14.33 -8.52 7.50
CA PRO A 134 -14.84 -9.48 6.52
C PRO A 134 -15.48 -8.77 5.31
N PHE A 135 -15.26 -9.31 4.11
CA PHE A 135 -16.00 -8.89 2.92
C PHE A 135 -17.31 -9.67 2.77
N ILE A 136 -18.24 -9.11 1.99
CA ILE A 136 -19.49 -9.79 1.63
C ILE A 136 -19.18 -11.17 1.04
N ALA A 137 -19.82 -12.22 1.55
CA ALA A 137 -19.60 -13.58 1.08
C ALA A 137 -20.51 -13.95 -0.10
N GLY A 138 -20.13 -15.03 -0.81
CA GLY A 138 -20.89 -15.56 -1.95
C GLY A 138 -20.83 -14.67 -3.20
N GLU A 139 -21.76 -14.87 -4.12
CA GLU A 139 -21.74 -14.25 -5.45
C GLU A 139 -21.74 -12.72 -5.41
N ARG A 140 -22.47 -12.14 -4.45
CA ARG A 140 -22.58 -10.68 -4.30
C ARG A 140 -21.26 -10.01 -3.94
N GLY A 141 -20.32 -10.73 -3.34
CA GLY A 141 -19.01 -10.19 -2.96
C GLY A 141 -17.91 -10.40 -3.98
N ARG A 142 -18.16 -11.21 -5.03
CA ARG A 142 -17.15 -11.49 -6.05
C ARG A 142 -16.89 -10.27 -6.93
N LEU A 143 -15.64 -10.18 -7.37
CA LEU A 143 -15.22 -9.21 -8.39
C LEU A 143 -15.66 -9.72 -9.75
N GLY A 144 -16.27 -8.83 -10.54
CA GLY A 144 -16.65 -9.12 -11.93
C GLY A 144 -15.47 -8.99 -12.90
N PRO A 145 -15.61 -9.44 -14.17
CA PRO A 145 -14.57 -9.31 -15.19
C PRO A 145 -14.10 -7.87 -15.44
N ASP A 146 -15.01 -6.91 -15.34
CA ASP A 146 -14.69 -5.48 -15.48
C ASP A 146 -13.87 -4.96 -14.30
N ASP A 147 -14.10 -5.48 -13.09
CA ASP A 147 -13.29 -5.16 -11.91
C ASP A 147 -11.86 -5.67 -12.13
N VAL A 148 -11.71 -6.93 -12.53
CA VAL A 148 -10.41 -7.55 -12.82
C VAL A 148 -9.65 -6.77 -13.90
N THR A 149 -10.33 -6.41 -14.99
CA THR A 149 -9.73 -5.66 -16.10
C THR A 149 -9.27 -4.28 -15.66
N ALA A 150 -10.07 -3.56 -14.88
CA ALA A 150 -9.70 -2.24 -14.36
C ALA A 150 -8.48 -2.31 -13.44
N LEU A 151 -8.41 -3.32 -12.56
CA LEU A 151 -7.29 -3.50 -11.64
C LEU A 151 -6.00 -3.89 -12.38
N ARG A 152 -6.08 -4.72 -13.44
CA ARG A 152 -4.91 -5.01 -14.30
C ARG A 152 -4.38 -3.74 -14.98
N ARG A 153 -5.26 -2.95 -15.59
CA ARG A 153 -4.88 -1.67 -16.20
C ARG A 153 -4.26 -0.70 -15.20
N ALA A 154 -4.74 -0.69 -13.96
CA ALA A 154 -4.19 0.15 -12.90
C ALA A 154 -2.75 -0.24 -12.54
N ALA A 155 -2.42 -1.53 -12.51
CA ALA A 155 -1.04 -1.99 -12.31
C ALA A 155 -0.15 -1.66 -13.51
N GLU A 156 -0.63 -1.94 -14.73
CA GLU A 156 0.08 -1.71 -15.99
C GLU A 156 0.42 -0.22 -16.21
N ALA A 157 -0.45 0.68 -15.73
CA ALA A 157 -0.23 2.14 -15.78
C ALA A 157 1.01 2.61 -15.00
N SER A 158 1.56 1.76 -14.13
CA SER A 158 2.81 1.98 -13.37
C SER A 158 3.86 0.89 -13.66
N SER A 159 3.85 0.32 -14.88
CA SER A 159 4.84 -0.67 -15.34
C SER A 159 4.93 -1.93 -14.46
N ALA A 160 3.82 -2.33 -13.85
CA ALA A 160 3.72 -3.57 -13.07
C ALA A 160 2.62 -4.47 -13.64
N TRP A 161 2.69 -5.77 -13.36
CA TRP A 161 1.64 -6.73 -13.69
C TRP A 161 0.77 -7.03 -12.47
N ALA A 162 -0.48 -7.46 -12.73
CA ALA A 162 -1.42 -7.93 -11.70
C ALA A 162 -1.92 -9.33 -12.01
N TRP A 163 -1.58 -10.28 -11.15
CA TRP A 163 -1.94 -11.69 -11.26
C TRP A 163 -2.97 -12.09 -10.19
N PHE A 164 -4.08 -12.69 -10.60
CA PHE A 164 -5.19 -13.03 -9.71
C PHE A 164 -5.05 -14.49 -9.28
N VAL A 165 -5.12 -14.76 -7.98
CA VAL A 165 -5.04 -16.10 -7.39
C VAL A 165 -6.42 -16.76 -7.46
N ASP A 166 -6.74 -17.43 -8.56
CA ASP A 166 -8.08 -17.93 -8.87
C ASP A 166 -8.21 -19.46 -8.89
N ASP A 167 -7.20 -20.18 -9.36
CA ASP A 167 -7.20 -21.65 -9.39
C ASP A 167 -6.97 -22.27 -7.99
N THR A 168 -7.47 -23.49 -7.81
CA THR A 168 -7.46 -24.18 -6.51
C THR A 168 -6.03 -24.39 -5.97
N ASP A 169 -5.08 -24.76 -6.82
CA ASP A 169 -3.74 -25.13 -6.39
C ASP A 169 -2.96 -23.89 -5.94
N SER A 170 -3.04 -22.80 -6.71
CA SER A 170 -2.38 -21.55 -6.33
C SER A 170 -2.99 -20.92 -5.09
N ARG A 171 -4.31 -21.03 -4.90
CA ARG A 171 -4.99 -20.57 -3.68
C ARG A 171 -4.54 -21.35 -2.45
N ILE A 172 -4.48 -22.68 -2.53
CA ILE A 172 -3.98 -23.54 -1.43
C ILE A 172 -2.53 -23.18 -1.12
N ALA A 173 -1.66 -23.12 -2.13
CA ALA A 173 -0.26 -22.82 -1.93
C ALA A 173 -0.05 -21.43 -1.31
N THR A 174 -0.75 -20.41 -1.81
CA THR A 174 -0.71 -19.03 -1.26
C THR A 174 -1.18 -18.99 0.19
N SER A 175 -2.26 -19.71 0.53
CA SER A 175 -2.77 -19.82 1.90
C SER A 175 -1.76 -20.45 2.87
N VAL A 176 -1.10 -21.54 2.43
CA VAL A 176 -0.04 -22.20 3.21
C VAL A 176 1.16 -21.27 3.43
N LEU A 177 1.60 -20.57 2.38
CA LEU A 177 2.73 -19.65 2.48
C LEU A 177 2.44 -18.49 3.44
N LEU A 178 1.25 -17.88 3.33
CA LEU A 178 0.82 -16.83 4.26
C LEU A 178 0.78 -17.33 5.70
N SER A 179 0.22 -18.52 5.93
CA SER A 179 0.13 -19.13 7.27
C SER A 179 1.51 -19.39 7.88
N ARG A 180 2.48 -19.83 7.06
CA ARG A 180 3.86 -20.06 7.51
C ARG A 180 4.59 -18.76 7.81
N ALA A 181 4.42 -17.75 6.96
CA ALA A 181 5.04 -16.45 7.17
C ALA A 181 4.50 -15.75 8.43
N ASP A 182 3.18 -15.77 8.62
CA ASP A 182 2.52 -15.25 9.83
C ASP A 182 2.98 -15.98 11.10
N TRP A 183 3.11 -17.31 11.04
CA TRP A 183 3.65 -18.11 12.14
C TRP A 183 5.10 -17.75 12.50
N HIS A 184 5.91 -17.43 11.49
CA HIS A 184 7.32 -17.03 11.67
C HIS A 184 7.42 -15.65 12.31
N GLU A 185 6.73 -14.65 11.75
CA GLU A 185 6.69 -13.29 12.29
C GLU A 185 6.15 -13.25 13.73
N SER A 186 5.04 -13.94 14.00
CA SER A 186 4.43 -13.97 15.35
C SER A 186 5.30 -14.60 16.44
N ARG A 187 6.36 -15.34 16.06
CA ARG A 187 7.31 -15.98 16.98
C ARG A 187 8.66 -15.27 17.07
N ASP A 188 8.87 -14.23 16.27
CA ASP A 188 10.08 -13.43 16.32
C ASP A 188 9.90 -12.28 17.34
N PRO A 189 10.65 -12.28 18.46
CA PRO A 189 10.57 -11.22 19.45
C PRO A 189 10.99 -9.85 18.91
N ALA A 190 11.94 -9.80 17.96
CA ALA A 190 12.39 -8.55 17.35
C ALA A 190 11.29 -7.97 16.48
N TYR A 191 10.61 -8.81 15.70
CA TYR A 191 9.44 -8.42 14.92
C TYR A 191 8.32 -7.88 15.82
N ALA A 192 8.02 -8.59 16.91
CA ALA A 192 6.99 -8.18 17.86
C ALA A 192 7.29 -6.83 18.54
N GLU A 193 8.56 -6.54 18.85
CA GLU A 193 9.00 -5.25 19.38
C GLU A 193 8.90 -4.12 18.35
N GLU A 194 9.36 -4.36 17.13
CA GLU A 194 9.22 -3.39 16.05
C GLU A 194 7.74 -3.06 15.80
N LEU A 195 6.89 -4.08 15.67
CA LEU A 195 5.45 -3.88 15.49
C LEU A 195 4.82 -3.10 16.66
N ARG A 196 5.22 -3.40 17.90
CA ARG A 196 4.76 -2.67 19.10
C ARG A 196 5.14 -1.19 19.03
N SER A 197 6.35 -0.88 18.56
CA SER A 197 6.83 0.50 18.44
C SER A 197 6.07 1.35 17.42
N TRP A 198 5.42 0.71 16.43
CA TRP A 198 4.61 1.35 15.39
C TRP A 198 3.11 1.32 15.65
N ARG A 199 2.67 0.72 16.76
CA ARG A 199 1.31 0.91 17.25
C ARG A 199 1.18 2.24 17.96
N ARG A 200 0.09 2.95 17.70
CA ARG A 200 -0.17 4.26 18.30
C ARG A 200 -1.49 4.27 19.02
N ASP A 201 -1.43 4.28 20.36
CA ASP A 201 -2.63 4.37 21.19
C ASP A 201 -3.09 5.83 21.38
N SER A 202 -2.21 6.81 21.10
CA SER A 202 -2.51 8.23 21.19
C SER A 202 -3.23 8.74 19.95
N SER A 203 -4.35 9.44 20.14
CA SER A 203 -5.06 10.14 19.06
C SER A 203 -4.29 11.31 18.47
N ALA A 204 -3.19 11.74 19.11
CA ALA A 204 -2.32 12.81 18.61
C ALA A 204 -1.19 12.30 17.69
N ALA A 205 -1.04 10.98 17.55
CA ALA A 205 -0.01 10.43 16.67
C ALA A 205 -0.30 10.76 15.20
N ALA A 206 0.71 11.21 14.47
CA ALA A 206 0.62 11.55 13.05
C ALA A 206 0.99 10.38 12.11
N ASP A 207 1.43 9.26 12.67
CA ASP A 207 1.87 8.07 11.95
C ASP A 207 1.46 6.77 12.66
N GLY A 208 1.96 5.63 12.17
CA GLY A 208 1.74 4.33 12.81
C GLY A 208 0.32 3.79 12.70
N ILE A 209 0.10 2.65 13.35
CA ILE A 209 -1.13 1.87 13.26
C ILE A 209 -2.04 2.21 14.45
N PRO A 210 -3.14 2.95 14.25
CA PRO A 210 -4.09 3.21 15.33
C PRO A 210 -4.96 1.98 15.62
N PRO A 211 -5.49 1.82 16.85
CA PRO A 211 -6.39 0.73 17.21
C PRO A 211 -7.58 0.57 16.26
N SER A 212 -8.14 1.69 15.78
CA SER A 212 -9.27 1.70 14.85
C SER A 212 -8.95 1.11 13.46
N ALA A 213 -7.69 1.05 13.06
CA ALA A 213 -7.28 0.42 11.79
C ALA A 213 -7.12 -1.10 11.89
N VAL A 214 -7.12 -1.63 13.12
CA VAL A 214 -6.90 -3.04 13.42
C VAL A 214 -8.21 -3.75 13.79
N GLU A 215 -9.32 -3.01 13.92
CA GLU A 215 -10.61 -3.49 14.46
C GLU A 215 -10.78 -5.00 14.32
N VAL A 216 -10.74 -5.64 15.48
CA VAL A 216 -10.65 -7.09 15.66
C VAL A 216 -11.80 -7.70 14.88
N ALA A 217 -11.46 -8.40 13.80
CA ALA A 217 -12.41 -9.28 13.15
C ALA A 217 -13.03 -10.17 14.23
N PRO A 218 -14.34 -10.47 14.17
CA PRO A 218 -15.00 -11.32 15.16
C PRO A 218 -14.12 -12.55 15.47
N ALA A 219 -13.96 -12.89 16.75
CA ALA A 219 -13.05 -13.95 17.19
C ALA A 219 -13.33 -15.33 16.54
N ASP A 220 -14.51 -15.47 15.92
CA ASP A 220 -14.99 -16.64 15.20
C ASP A 220 -14.86 -16.54 13.66
N ARG A 221 -14.22 -15.50 13.12
CA ARG A 221 -13.96 -15.37 11.68
C ARG A 221 -13.08 -16.50 11.17
N GLN A 222 -13.53 -17.12 10.07
CA GLN A 222 -12.72 -18.03 9.28
C GLN A 222 -12.50 -17.44 7.89
N SER A 223 -11.23 -17.31 7.49
CA SER A 223 -10.85 -16.84 6.16
C SER A 223 -9.90 -17.84 5.52
N GLU A 224 -9.98 -18.00 4.20
CA GLU A 224 -9.07 -18.84 3.42
C GLU A 224 -7.61 -18.36 3.51
N PHE A 225 -7.40 -17.07 3.74
CA PHE A 225 -6.07 -16.46 3.87
C PHE A 225 -5.95 -15.82 5.25
N VAL A 226 -4.90 -16.20 5.99
CA VAL A 226 -4.61 -15.60 7.30
C VAL A 226 -4.32 -14.11 7.14
N LEU A 227 -4.92 -13.28 8.00
CA LEU A 227 -4.57 -11.88 8.10
C LEU A 227 -3.57 -11.69 9.22
N ARG A 228 -2.66 -10.73 9.04
CA ARG A 228 -1.64 -10.43 10.04
C ARG A 228 -2.33 -10.10 11.35
N ASP A 229 -1.97 -10.84 12.39
CA ASP A 229 -2.37 -10.44 13.73
C ASP A 229 -1.50 -9.26 14.15
N PHE A 230 -2.14 -8.10 14.23
CA PHE A 230 -1.42 -6.95 14.76
C PHE A 230 -1.40 -7.03 16.29
N ALA A 231 -2.28 -7.78 16.96
CA ALA A 231 -2.41 -7.79 18.42
C ALA A 231 -1.08 -8.17 19.07
N VAL A 232 -0.65 -7.36 20.04
CA VAL A 232 0.60 -7.60 20.76
C VAL A 232 0.23 -8.13 22.14
N PRO A 233 0.73 -9.31 22.56
CA PRO A 233 0.51 -9.84 23.91
C PRO A 233 0.97 -8.82 24.97
N GLY A 234 0.14 -8.62 26.00
CA GLY A 234 0.41 -7.70 27.11
C GLY A 234 -0.38 -6.38 27.11
N ASN A 235 -1.08 -6.06 26.02
CA ASN A 235 -1.89 -4.83 25.90
C ASN A 235 -3.37 -5.04 26.27
N GLY A 236 -3.71 -5.82 27.30
CA GLY A 236 -5.04 -5.85 27.96
C GLY A 236 -6.30 -6.11 27.10
N VAL A 237 -6.19 -6.25 25.78
CA VAL A 237 -7.24 -6.71 24.88
C VAL A 237 -7.27 -8.22 25.05
N GLY A 238 -8.25 -8.67 25.83
CA GLY A 238 -8.23 -9.95 26.51
C GLY A 238 -7.86 -11.15 25.65
N ASP A 239 -7.19 -12.09 26.31
CA ASP A 239 -7.18 -13.51 25.94
C ASP A 239 -8.63 -14.00 25.83
N GLY A 240 -9.22 -13.78 24.66
CA GLY A 240 -10.51 -14.35 24.28
C GLY A 240 -10.28 -15.81 23.96
N ALA A 241 -10.19 -16.64 25.00
CA ALA A 241 -10.27 -18.09 24.87
C ALA A 241 -11.45 -18.44 23.95
N ALA A 242 -11.16 -19.19 22.89
CA ALA A 242 -12.13 -19.69 21.94
C ALA A 242 -13.18 -20.55 22.65
N ALA A 243 -14.30 -19.94 23.06
CA ALA A 243 -15.49 -20.66 23.46
C ALA A 243 -16.23 -21.07 22.18
N GLY A 244 -16.08 -22.34 21.81
CA GLY A 244 -16.68 -22.93 20.63
C GLY A 244 -18.21 -22.85 20.65
N ALA A 245 -18.78 -22.14 19.68
CA ALA A 245 -20.17 -22.32 19.29
C ALA A 245 -20.26 -23.46 18.26
N GLU A 246 -20.42 -24.71 18.68
CA GLU A 246 -20.80 -25.78 17.76
C GLU A 246 -22.23 -25.53 17.25
N GLY A 247 -22.46 -25.55 15.92
CA GLY A 247 -23.84 -25.63 15.42
C GLY A 247 -24.17 -25.09 14.02
N ALA A 248 -23.38 -24.18 13.43
CA ALA A 248 -23.60 -23.73 12.06
C ALA A 248 -22.39 -24.06 11.19
N ALA A 249 -22.62 -24.57 9.97
CA ALA A 249 -21.58 -24.66 8.95
C ALA A 249 -21.09 -23.23 8.67
N ARG A 250 -19.98 -22.86 9.32
CA ARG A 250 -19.43 -21.51 9.24
C ARG A 250 -18.97 -21.23 7.82
N GLN A 251 -19.41 -20.12 7.25
CA GLN A 251 -19.01 -19.73 5.92
C GLN A 251 -17.57 -19.17 5.98
N VAL A 252 -16.62 -19.91 5.41
CA VAL A 252 -15.24 -19.43 5.25
C VAL A 252 -15.22 -18.30 4.23
N GLU A 253 -14.67 -17.15 4.62
CA GLU A 253 -14.45 -16.01 3.73
C GLU A 253 -13.40 -16.40 2.66
N ARG A 254 -13.72 -16.18 1.39
CA ARG A 254 -12.85 -16.48 0.25
C ARG A 254 -12.63 -15.22 -0.58
N PRO A 255 -11.82 -14.26 -0.11
CA PRO A 255 -11.62 -13.01 -0.82
C PRO A 255 -10.92 -13.26 -2.17
N THR A 256 -11.07 -12.31 -3.08
CA THR A 256 -10.18 -12.25 -4.25
C THR A 256 -8.80 -11.85 -3.77
N VAL A 257 -7.76 -12.51 -4.27
CA VAL A 257 -6.37 -12.15 -3.98
C VAL A 257 -5.68 -11.81 -5.29
N VAL A 258 -4.91 -10.73 -5.29
CA VAL A 258 -4.11 -10.29 -6.43
C VAL A 258 -2.67 -10.07 -5.97
N ALA A 259 -1.74 -10.65 -6.72
CA ALA A 259 -0.32 -10.36 -6.63
C ALA A 259 0.01 -9.25 -7.63
N ILE A 260 0.72 -8.23 -7.16
CA ILE A 260 1.32 -7.18 -7.98
C ILE A 260 2.81 -7.46 -8.07
N GLY A 261 3.37 -7.39 -9.26
CA GLY A 261 4.79 -7.64 -9.44
C GLY A 261 5.40 -6.94 -10.65
N THR A 262 6.71 -7.09 -10.76
CA THR A 262 7.56 -6.44 -11.76
C THR A 262 8.43 -7.49 -12.46
N ASP A 263 9.03 -7.14 -13.60
CA ASP A 263 9.89 -8.09 -14.32
C ASP A 263 11.27 -8.24 -13.68
N ALA A 264 11.74 -7.19 -13.00
CA ALA A 264 12.98 -7.16 -12.23
C ALA A 264 12.70 -6.79 -10.76
N ASP A 265 13.72 -6.87 -9.91
CA ASP A 265 13.62 -6.70 -8.45
C ASP A 265 14.61 -5.66 -7.91
N ARG A 266 14.84 -4.58 -8.67
CA ARG A 266 15.76 -3.51 -8.29
C ARG A 266 15.02 -2.43 -7.52
N PRO A 267 15.72 -1.51 -6.83
CA PRO A 267 15.10 -0.39 -6.12
C PRO A 267 14.10 0.42 -6.96
N VAL A 268 14.39 0.65 -8.24
CA VAL A 268 13.46 1.33 -9.17
C VAL A 268 12.19 0.53 -9.42
N ASP A 269 12.28 -0.81 -9.49
CA ASP A 269 11.15 -1.70 -9.69
C ASP A 269 10.26 -1.73 -8.43
N TRP A 270 10.84 -1.65 -7.23
CA TRP A 270 10.10 -1.49 -5.97
C TRP A 270 9.33 -0.16 -5.92
N LEU A 271 9.97 0.93 -6.36
CA LEU A 271 9.30 2.23 -6.47
C LEU A 271 8.12 2.18 -7.46
N LEU A 272 8.30 1.55 -8.63
CA LEU A 272 7.24 1.38 -9.63
C LEU A 272 6.08 0.51 -9.12
N ALA A 273 6.40 -0.62 -8.47
CA ALA A 273 5.42 -1.50 -7.86
C ALA A 273 4.62 -0.82 -6.74
N GLY A 274 5.24 0.14 -6.06
CA GLY A 274 4.60 0.98 -5.06
C GLY A 274 3.52 1.86 -5.68
N GLY A 275 3.87 2.52 -6.78
CA GLY A 275 2.93 3.31 -7.58
C GLY A 275 1.78 2.46 -8.10
N ALA A 276 2.08 1.27 -8.63
CA ALA A 276 1.08 0.31 -9.10
C ALA A 276 0.15 -0.14 -7.96
N THR A 277 0.69 -0.47 -6.80
CA THR A 277 -0.09 -0.82 -5.60
C THR A 277 -1.04 0.30 -5.21
N GLY A 278 -0.55 1.54 -5.18
CA GLY A 278 -1.37 2.72 -4.92
C GLY A 278 -2.52 2.86 -5.93
N LEU A 279 -2.23 2.74 -7.23
CA LEU A 279 -3.25 2.83 -8.28
C LEU A 279 -4.27 1.70 -8.22
N VAL A 280 -3.84 0.46 -7.98
CA VAL A 280 -4.74 -0.69 -7.84
C VAL A 280 -5.70 -0.46 -6.66
N MET A 281 -5.21 0.06 -5.52
CA MET A 281 -6.07 0.37 -4.38
C MET A 281 -7.04 1.54 -4.66
N LEU A 282 -6.61 2.58 -5.38
CA LEU A 282 -7.50 3.68 -5.80
C LEU A 282 -8.56 3.18 -6.79
N ALA A 283 -8.16 2.41 -7.80
CA ALA A 283 -9.06 1.81 -8.78
C ALA A 283 -10.08 0.87 -8.11
N ALA A 284 -9.64 0.08 -7.12
CA ALA A 284 -10.55 -0.72 -6.29
C ALA A 284 -11.58 0.17 -5.58
N THR A 285 -11.12 1.26 -4.97
CA THR A 285 -11.98 2.21 -4.22
C THR A 285 -13.02 2.88 -5.13
N VAL A 286 -12.62 3.33 -6.33
CA VAL A 286 -13.54 3.89 -7.34
C VAL A 286 -14.66 2.90 -7.69
N ARG A 287 -14.38 1.60 -7.64
CA ARG A 287 -15.33 0.52 -7.97
C ARG A 287 -16.11 -0.01 -6.76
N GLY A 288 -16.01 0.68 -5.62
CA GLY A 288 -16.67 0.27 -4.37
C GLY A 288 -16.10 -1.02 -3.79
N LEU A 289 -14.84 -1.34 -4.11
CA LEU A 289 -14.09 -2.45 -3.53
C LEU A 289 -13.18 -1.91 -2.42
N ALA A 290 -12.98 -2.73 -1.40
CA ALA A 290 -11.96 -2.49 -0.38
C ALA A 290 -10.76 -3.41 -0.64
N ALA A 291 -9.57 -2.94 -0.27
CA ALA A 291 -8.32 -3.67 -0.40
C ALA A 291 -7.59 -3.75 0.95
N SER A 292 -6.88 -4.83 1.18
CA SER A 292 -5.94 -4.94 2.31
C SER A 292 -4.68 -5.68 1.90
N PRO A 293 -3.48 -5.15 2.21
CA PRO A 293 -2.24 -5.89 2.05
C PRO A 293 -2.21 -7.19 2.85
N LEU A 294 -1.57 -8.19 2.28
CA LEU A 294 -1.20 -9.48 2.89
C LEU A 294 0.35 -9.53 2.94
N GLY A 295 0.93 -8.67 3.77
CA GLY A 295 2.37 -8.39 3.80
C GLY A 295 3.24 -9.57 4.27
N GLN A 296 2.70 -10.49 5.06
CA GLN A 296 3.52 -11.52 5.75
C GLN A 296 4.36 -12.33 4.78
N VAL A 297 3.74 -12.76 3.67
CA VAL A 297 4.40 -13.61 2.68
C VAL A 297 5.46 -12.87 1.85
N ILE A 298 5.40 -11.54 1.77
CA ILE A 298 6.37 -10.72 1.02
C ILE A 298 7.48 -10.17 1.91
N ASP A 299 7.28 -10.11 3.23
CA ASP A 299 8.27 -9.60 4.19
C ASP A 299 9.41 -10.61 4.42
N LEU A 300 9.20 -11.89 4.07
CA LEU A 300 10.23 -12.93 4.10
C LEU A 300 10.65 -13.32 2.68
N ASP A 301 11.91 -13.10 2.30
CA ASP A 301 12.39 -13.38 0.94
C ASP A 301 12.17 -14.82 0.50
N ALA A 302 12.41 -15.78 1.40
CA ALA A 302 12.18 -17.19 1.10
C ALA A 302 10.69 -17.48 0.79
N SER A 303 9.76 -16.82 1.48
CA SER A 303 8.32 -16.94 1.21
C SER A 303 7.91 -16.22 -0.06
N ARG A 304 8.51 -15.06 -0.35
CA ARG A 304 8.30 -14.28 -1.58
C ARG A 304 8.75 -15.05 -2.82
N GLU A 305 9.90 -15.72 -2.76
CA GLU A 305 10.42 -16.55 -3.86
C GLU A 305 9.59 -17.83 -4.06
N GLN A 306 9.08 -18.42 -2.97
CA GLN A 306 8.11 -19.52 -3.08
C GLN A 306 6.80 -19.06 -3.71
N LEU A 307 6.30 -17.88 -3.34
CA LEU A 307 5.09 -17.30 -3.94
C LEU A 307 5.26 -17.00 -5.42
N ARG A 308 6.43 -16.53 -5.85
CA ARG A 308 6.79 -16.39 -7.27
C ARG A 308 6.60 -17.70 -8.03
N SER A 309 7.09 -18.81 -7.47
CA SER A 309 6.96 -20.14 -8.08
C SER A 309 5.48 -20.59 -8.20
N VAL A 310 4.63 -20.23 -7.23
CA VAL A 310 3.19 -20.53 -7.25
C VAL A 310 2.47 -19.78 -8.38
N ILE A 311 2.83 -18.51 -8.59
CA ILE A 311 2.20 -17.63 -9.58
C ILE A 311 2.60 -18.02 -11.02
N GLY A 312 3.68 -18.80 -11.18
CA GLY A 312 4.13 -19.29 -12.48
C GLY A 312 4.60 -18.18 -13.43
N SER A 313 4.89 -16.99 -12.91
CA SER A 313 5.42 -15.86 -13.68
C SER A 313 6.95 -15.79 -13.61
N SER A 314 7.57 -15.28 -14.66
CA SER A 314 9.01 -15.03 -14.69
C SER A 314 9.43 -13.78 -13.89
N GLY A 315 8.48 -12.98 -13.40
CA GLY A 315 8.74 -11.74 -12.65
C GLY A 315 8.87 -11.94 -11.15
N HIS A 316 8.89 -10.84 -10.40
CA HIS A 316 9.05 -10.76 -8.96
C HIS A 316 7.78 -10.24 -8.30
N VAL A 317 7.30 -10.93 -7.27
CA VAL A 317 6.13 -10.51 -6.49
C VAL A 317 6.55 -9.38 -5.56
N GLN A 318 5.85 -8.25 -5.62
CA GLN A 318 6.16 -7.06 -4.83
C GLN A 318 5.11 -6.78 -3.76
N MET A 319 3.84 -7.07 -4.05
CA MET A 319 2.74 -6.88 -3.12
C MET A 319 1.67 -7.95 -3.32
N LEU A 320 1.05 -8.39 -2.22
CA LEU A 320 -0.14 -9.23 -2.24
C LEU A 320 -1.30 -8.47 -1.60
N LEU A 321 -2.42 -8.34 -2.30
CA LEU A 321 -3.62 -7.68 -1.80
C LEU A 321 -4.78 -8.67 -1.76
N ARG A 322 -5.55 -8.66 -0.69
CA ARG A 322 -6.92 -9.18 -0.71
C ARG A 322 -7.89 -8.06 -1.09
N LEU A 323 -8.91 -8.42 -1.86
CA LEU A 323 -9.94 -7.54 -2.40
C LEU A 323 -11.32 -8.13 -2.16
N GLY A 324 -12.29 -7.26 -1.93
CA GLY A 324 -13.70 -7.64 -1.85
C GLY A 324 -14.61 -6.46 -1.60
N ARG A 325 -15.91 -6.72 -1.55
CA ARG A 325 -16.92 -5.70 -1.27
C ARG A 325 -17.10 -5.54 0.24
N PRO A 326 -16.89 -4.35 0.82
CA PRO A 326 -17.22 -4.11 2.21
C PRO A 326 -18.73 -4.18 2.41
N ASP A 327 -19.17 -4.51 3.62
CA ASP A 327 -20.60 -4.49 3.96
C ASP A 327 -21.11 -3.03 4.02
N PRO A 328 -22.07 -2.63 3.16
CA PRO A 328 -22.60 -1.27 3.16
C PRO A 328 -23.38 -0.91 4.44
N ALA A 329 -23.73 -1.89 5.28
CA ALA A 329 -24.37 -1.64 6.56
C ALA A 329 -23.38 -1.20 7.65
N LEU A 330 -22.07 -1.41 7.46
CA LEU A 330 -21.05 -0.98 8.40
C LEU A 330 -20.64 0.47 8.12
N PRO A 331 -20.32 1.26 9.17
CA PRO A 331 -19.83 2.61 8.98
C PRO A 331 -18.50 2.62 8.21
N PRO A 332 -18.18 3.72 7.50
CA PRO A 332 -16.85 3.94 6.93
C PRO A 332 -15.78 3.85 8.01
N LEU A 333 -14.62 3.29 7.65
CA LEU A 333 -13.48 3.27 8.56
C LEU A 333 -12.99 4.70 8.81
N PRO A 334 -12.57 5.03 10.05
CA PRO A 334 -11.95 6.31 10.30
C PRO A 334 -10.64 6.46 9.51
N ALA A 335 -10.31 7.69 9.15
CA ALA A 335 -9.02 7.99 8.54
C ALA A 335 -7.88 7.63 9.50
N THR A 336 -6.85 6.99 8.96
CA THR A 336 -5.58 6.81 9.68
C THR A 336 -4.81 8.13 9.65
N PRO A 337 -4.07 8.48 10.71
CA PRO A 337 -3.38 9.76 10.79
C PRO A 337 -2.32 9.89 9.70
N ARG A 338 -2.03 11.14 9.31
CA ARG A 338 -0.96 11.52 8.38
C ARG A 338 -0.15 12.67 8.95
N ARG A 339 1.15 12.67 8.65
CA ARG A 339 2.07 13.76 8.97
C ARG A 339 1.64 15.03 8.26
N GLY A 340 1.79 16.18 8.94
CA GLY A 340 1.49 17.47 8.35
C GLY A 340 2.41 17.78 7.18
N VAL A 341 1.93 18.57 6.20
CA VAL A 341 2.75 18.96 5.03
C VAL A 341 4.06 19.62 5.46
N ASP A 342 4.03 20.47 6.49
CA ASP A 342 5.22 21.16 7.01
C ASP A 342 6.26 20.21 7.62
N GLU A 343 5.89 18.99 7.98
CA GLU A 343 6.83 17.98 8.49
C GLU A 343 7.53 17.20 7.38
N ILE A 344 6.96 17.20 6.17
CA ILE A 344 7.39 16.34 5.05
C ILE A 344 7.75 17.12 3.80
N LEU A 345 7.52 18.44 3.75
CA LEU A 345 7.86 19.30 2.63
C LEU A 345 8.85 20.38 3.07
N GLU A 346 10.03 20.36 2.47
CA GLU A 346 11.01 21.44 2.54
C GLU A 346 10.91 22.32 1.28
N ILE A 347 11.13 23.63 1.44
CA ILE A 347 11.10 24.59 0.32
C ILE A 347 12.43 25.33 0.33
N THR A 348 13.15 25.26 -0.80
CA THR A 348 14.51 25.81 -0.95
C THR A 348 14.62 26.82 -2.08
#